data_AF-A0A840IY34-F1
#
_entry.id   AF-A0A840IY34-F1
#
_cell.length_a   1.000
_cell.length_b   1.000
_cell.length_c   1.000
_cell.angle_alpha   90.00
_cell.angle_beta   90.00
_cell.angle_gamma   90.00
#
_symmetry.space_group_name_H-M   'P 1'
#
loop_
_entity.id
_entity.type
_entity.pdbx_description
1 polymer ?
#
loop_
_entity_poly.entity_id
_entity_poly.type
_entity_poly.pdbx_seq_one_letter_code
_entity_poly.pdbx_strand_id
1 'polypeptide(L)'
;MRQEGFTRLAHRLAEVRPSADPVRDLTALVSAYLGNALEHPDLYRVMFDANFEPEDAKAADDTLEYLVQAAERGRRDGRYREDVVALELATQSWAIAHGVVSLVANGPLPRGTLDHGAALLTALFVSVGDQPRRCHRSVRRGWRLPA
;
A
#
# COMPACT_ATOMS: atom_id res chain seq x y z
N MET A 1 0.72 -21.06 -6.51
CA MET A 1 1.21 -19.82 -7.16
C MET A 1 0.58 -18.56 -6.54
N ARG A 2 -0.77 -18.43 -6.52
CA ARG A 2 -1.45 -17.27 -5.90
C ARG A 2 -1.06 -17.07 -4.43
N GLN A 3 -1.07 -18.16 -3.66
CA GLN A 3 -0.64 -18.19 -2.25
C GLN A 3 0.82 -17.76 -2.05
N GLU A 4 1.73 -18.23 -2.90
CA GLU A 4 3.15 -17.87 -2.81
C GLU A 4 3.34 -16.36 -3.02
N GLY A 5 2.59 -15.76 -3.96
CA GLY A 5 2.62 -14.31 -4.17
C GLY A 5 2.16 -13.52 -2.95
N PHE A 6 1.05 -13.91 -2.31
CA PHE A 6 0.61 -13.26 -1.07
C PHE A 6 1.56 -13.50 0.09
N THR A 7 2.16 -14.69 0.21
CA THR A 7 3.15 -15.01 1.24
C THR A 7 4.41 -14.13 1.11
N ARG A 8 4.92 -13.95 -0.10
CA ARG A 8 6.05 -13.05 -0.37
C ARG A 8 5.71 -11.60 -0.08
N LEU A 9 4.53 -11.16 -0.49
CA LEU A 9 4.04 -9.83 -0.16
C LEU A 9 3.95 -9.63 1.36
N ALA A 10 3.38 -10.58 2.10
CA ALA A 10 3.29 -10.53 3.56
C ALA A 10 4.67 -10.42 4.21
N HIS A 11 5.65 -11.21 3.74
CA HIS A 11 7.03 -11.10 4.20
C HIS A 11 7.62 -9.70 3.94
N ARG A 12 7.40 -9.15 2.74
CA ARG A 12 7.89 -7.81 2.36
C ARG A 12 7.24 -6.71 3.21
N LEU A 13 5.95 -6.82 3.52
CA LEU A 13 5.24 -5.86 4.38
C LEU A 13 5.72 -5.95 5.84
N ALA A 14 6.04 -7.16 6.32
CA ALA A 14 6.57 -7.37 7.67
C ALA A 14 7.94 -6.71 7.91
N GLU A 15 8.71 -6.45 6.85
CA GLU A 15 9.99 -5.71 6.93
C GLU A 15 9.80 -4.22 7.25
N VAL A 16 8.59 -3.68 7.03
CA VAL A 16 8.29 -2.27 7.30
C VAL A 16 8.06 -2.06 8.80
N ARG A 17 9.11 -1.59 9.49
CA ARG A 17 9.04 -1.31 10.93
C ARG A 17 8.19 -0.05 11.23
N PRO A 18 7.23 -0.13 12.15
CA PRO A 18 6.50 1.04 12.64
C PRO A 18 7.43 2.13 13.17
N SER A 19 7.06 3.39 12.96
CA SER A 19 7.74 4.58 13.45
C SER A 19 6.76 5.52 14.16
N ALA A 20 7.26 6.65 14.66
CA ALA A 20 6.43 7.71 15.24
C ALA A 20 5.61 8.51 14.20
N ASP A 21 5.67 8.13 12.91
CA ASP A 21 4.92 8.77 11.84
C ASP A 21 4.08 7.73 11.09
N PRO A 22 2.84 7.44 11.54
CA PRO A 22 2.01 6.38 10.93
C PRO A 22 1.65 6.65 9.47
N VAL A 23 1.59 7.92 9.04
CA VAL A 23 1.35 8.29 7.63
C VAL A 23 2.55 7.90 6.76
N ARG A 24 3.77 8.10 7.27
CA ARG A 24 4.99 7.62 6.62
C ARG A 24 4.99 6.09 6.54
N ASP A 25 4.62 5.41 7.62
CA ASP A 25 4.62 3.95 7.66
C ASP A 25 3.61 3.35 6.67
N LEU A 26 2.39 3.88 6.63
CA LEU A 26 1.36 3.45 5.66
C LEU A 26 1.84 3.66 4.22
N THR A 27 2.51 4.78 3.95
CA THR A 27 3.13 5.04 2.64
C THR A 27 4.27 4.06 2.33
N ALA A 28 5.07 3.69 3.33
CA ALA A 28 6.15 2.72 3.16
C ALA A 28 5.62 1.31 2.90
N LEU A 29 4.51 0.91 3.50
CA LEU A 29 3.79 -0.33 3.19
C LEU A 29 3.31 -0.35 1.74
N VAL A 30 2.71 0.75 1.26
CA VAL A 30 2.35 0.89 -0.16
C VAL A 30 3.60 0.79 -1.04
N SER A 31 4.71 1.45 -0.69
CA SER A 31 5.95 1.37 -1.47
C SER A 31 6.52 -0.06 -1.51
N ALA A 32 6.44 -0.79 -0.40
CA ALA A 32 6.86 -2.19 -0.29
C ALA A 32 5.98 -3.11 -1.16
N TYR A 33 4.66 -2.86 -1.20
CA TYR A 33 3.74 -3.52 -2.13
C TYR A 33 4.17 -3.31 -3.58
N LEU A 34 4.41 -2.05 -3.97
CA LEU A 34 4.86 -1.71 -5.32
C LEU A 34 6.18 -2.40 -5.65
N GLY A 35 7.13 -2.40 -4.71
CA GLY A 35 8.43 -3.05 -4.92
C GLY A 35 8.31 -4.55 -5.12
N ASN A 36 7.51 -5.25 -4.31
CA ASN A 36 7.26 -6.68 -4.49
C ASN A 36 6.66 -6.99 -5.88
N ALA A 37 5.70 -6.17 -6.33
CA ALA A 37 5.06 -6.34 -7.63
C ALA A 37 6.03 -6.10 -8.79
N LEU A 38 6.95 -5.13 -8.66
CA LEU A 38 7.95 -4.80 -9.68
C LEU A 38 9.10 -5.81 -9.73
N GLU A 39 9.52 -6.35 -8.59
CA GLU A 39 10.54 -7.39 -8.50
C GLU A 39 10.04 -8.75 -9.03
N HIS A 40 8.73 -8.99 -8.96
CA HIS A 40 8.10 -10.26 -9.33
C HIS A 40 6.84 -10.08 -10.19
N PRO A 41 6.93 -9.47 -11.40
CA PRO A 41 5.75 -9.08 -12.20
C PRO A 41 4.88 -10.26 -12.63
N ASP A 42 5.47 -11.40 -12.99
CA ASP A 42 4.73 -12.61 -13.36
C ASP A 42 3.94 -13.20 -12.19
N LEU A 43 4.55 -13.23 -11.00
CA LEU A 43 3.90 -13.72 -9.80
C LEU A 43 2.78 -12.76 -9.37
N TYR A 44 3.03 -11.45 -9.44
CA TYR A 44 2.03 -10.43 -9.19
C TYR A 44 0.82 -10.55 -10.13
N ARG A 45 1.05 -10.82 -11.43
CA ARG A 45 -0.03 -11.08 -12.39
C ARG A 45 -0.91 -12.25 -11.93
N VAL A 46 -0.29 -13.35 -11.48
CA VAL A 46 -1.01 -14.55 -11.02
C VAL A 46 -1.74 -14.30 -9.69
N MET A 47 -1.23 -13.44 -8.80
CA MET A 47 -1.87 -13.08 -7.52
C MET A 47 -3.29 -12.53 -7.68
N PHE A 48 -3.56 -11.82 -8.78
CA PHE A 48 -4.83 -11.13 -9.02
C PHE A 48 -5.58 -11.66 -10.25
N ASP A 49 -5.16 -12.79 -10.81
CA ASP A 49 -5.86 -13.47 -11.90
C ASP A 49 -7.11 -14.18 -11.34
N ALA A 50 -8.28 -13.77 -11.82
CA ALA A 50 -9.58 -14.27 -11.38
C ALA A 50 -9.85 -15.73 -11.79
N ASN A 51 -9.04 -16.31 -12.69
CA ASN A 51 -9.16 -17.71 -13.08
C ASN A 51 -8.58 -18.68 -12.04
N PHE A 52 -7.92 -18.18 -11.00
CA PHE A 52 -7.34 -18.98 -9.92
C PHE A 52 -8.00 -18.63 -8.58
N GLU A 53 -8.77 -19.56 -8.03
CA GLU A 53 -9.26 -19.48 -6.64
C GLU A 53 -8.05 -19.45 -5.68
N PRO A 54 -8.03 -18.57 -4.67
CA PRO A 54 -6.98 -18.60 -3.66
C PRO A 54 -7.22 -19.83 -2.76
N GLU A 55 -6.22 -20.70 -2.66
CA GLU A 55 -6.26 -21.88 -1.77
C GLU A 55 -6.39 -21.48 -0.28
N ASP A 56 -5.95 -20.27 0.08
CA ASP A 56 -6.01 -19.72 1.43
C ASP A 56 -6.28 -18.20 1.40
N ALA A 57 -7.48 -17.79 1.81
CA ALA A 57 -7.87 -16.39 1.90
C ALA A 57 -7.09 -15.61 2.98
N LYS A 58 -6.52 -16.32 3.98
CA LYS A 58 -5.85 -15.74 5.13
C LYS A 58 -4.61 -14.93 4.74
N ALA A 59 -3.85 -15.35 3.73
CA ALA A 59 -2.65 -14.63 3.33
C ALA A 59 -2.95 -13.26 2.70
N ALA A 60 -4.09 -13.11 2.01
CA ALA A 60 -4.55 -11.82 1.53
C ALA A 60 -5.00 -10.92 2.71
N ASP A 61 -5.72 -11.49 3.66
CA ASP A 61 -6.14 -10.77 4.88
C ASP A 61 -4.92 -10.29 5.69
N ASP A 62 -3.92 -11.15 5.88
CA ASP A 62 -2.68 -10.84 6.62
C ASP A 62 -1.91 -9.68 5.96
N THR A 63 -1.94 -9.57 4.62
CA THR A 63 -1.30 -8.45 3.91
C THR A 63 -2.04 -7.12 4.12
N LEU A 64 -3.37 -7.13 4.06
CA LEU A 64 -4.18 -5.92 4.28
C LEU A 64 -4.09 -5.44 5.73
N GLU A 65 -3.99 -6.36 6.69
CA GLU A 65 -3.89 -6.08 8.12
C GLU A 65 -2.74 -5.13 8.47
N TYR A 66 -1.57 -5.23 7.82
CA TYR A 66 -0.47 -4.28 8.05
C TYR A 66 -0.87 -2.83 7.72
N LEU A 67 -1.64 -2.62 6.65
CA LEU A 67 -2.14 -1.30 6.26
C LEU A 67 -3.21 -0.82 7.24
N VAL A 68 -4.10 -1.71 7.68
CA VAL A 68 -5.14 -1.42 8.69
C VAL A 68 -4.50 -0.93 9.99
N GLN A 69 -3.46 -1.63 10.46
CA GLN A 69 -2.74 -1.24 11.68
C GLN A 69 -2.08 0.14 11.56
N ALA A 70 -1.48 0.46 10.41
CA ALA A 70 -0.89 1.78 10.18
C ALA A 70 -1.96 2.88 10.08
N ALA A 71 -3.09 2.60 9.43
CA ALA A 71 -4.24 3.50 9.36
C ALA A 71 -4.82 3.80 10.75
N GLU A 72 -4.99 2.76 11.56
CA GLU A 72 -5.49 2.86 12.94
C GLU A 72 -4.55 3.66 13.84
N ARG A 73 -3.22 3.48 13.71
CA ARG A 73 -2.24 4.35 14.41
C ARG A 73 -2.38 5.81 13.97
N GLY A 74 -2.57 6.06 12.68
CA GLY A 74 -2.80 7.42 12.18
C GLY A 74 -4.05 8.07 12.79
N ARG A 75 -5.14 7.31 12.92
CA ARG A 75 -6.35 7.77 13.59
C ARG A 75 -6.11 8.06 15.07
N ARG A 76 -5.47 7.13 15.80
CA ARG A 76 -5.13 7.29 17.24
C ARG A 76 -4.20 8.47 17.52
N ASP A 77 -3.26 8.74 16.62
CA ASP A 77 -2.31 9.87 16.72
C ASP A 77 -2.95 11.21 16.30
N GLY A 78 -4.25 11.23 15.99
CA GLY A 78 -4.97 12.42 15.51
C GLY A 78 -4.48 12.91 14.14
N ARG A 79 -3.85 12.04 13.34
CA ARG A 79 -3.51 12.33 11.94
C ARG A 79 -4.74 12.28 11.05
N TYR A 80 -5.71 11.45 11.36
CA TYR A 80 -6.97 11.33 10.64
C TYR A 80 -8.12 11.70 11.57
N ARG A 81 -9.28 12.06 11.01
CA ARG A 81 -10.48 12.32 11.82
C ARG A 81 -10.90 11.07 12.59
N GLU A 82 -11.56 11.27 13.73
CA GLU A 82 -11.97 10.18 14.64
C GLU A 82 -12.94 9.19 14.00
N ASP A 83 -13.74 9.65 13.03
CA ASP A 83 -14.77 8.88 12.31
C ASP A 83 -14.23 8.01 11.17
N VAL A 84 -12.93 8.08 10.88
CA VAL A 84 -12.30 7.30 9.81
C VAL A 84 -12.25 5.83 10.18
N VAL A 85 -12.80 4.98 9.32
CA VAL A 85 -12.70 3.52 9.43
C VAL A 85 -11.35 3.06 8.87
N ALA A 86 -10.49 2.49 9.73
CA ALA A 86 -9.12 2.11 9.34
C ALA A 86 -9.08 1.10 8.18
N LEU A 87 -10.03 0.14 8.15
CA LEU A 87 -10.15 -0.84 7.07
C LEU A 87 -10.45 -0.18 5.72
N GLU A 88 -11.32 0.83 5.68
CA GLU A 88 -11.65 1.55 4.45
C GLU A 88 -10.44 2.33 3.93
N LEU A 89 -9.72 3.03 4.82
CA LEU A 89 -8.51 3.79 4.44
C LEU A 89 -7.39 2.87 3.94
N ALA A 90 -7.21 1.73 4.60
CA ALA A 90 -6.27 0.69 4.17
C ALA A 90 -6.65 0.15 2.78
N THR A 91 -7.94 -0.13 2.55
CA THR A 91 -8.46 -0.62 1.27
C THR A 91 -8.28 0.41 0.15
N GLN A 92 -8.53 1.69 0.42
CA GLN A 92 -8.30 2.79 -0.54
C GLN A 92 -6.80 2.94 -0.88
N SER A 93 -5.93 2.85 0.12
CA SER A 93 -4.47 2.89 -0.06
C SER A 93 -3.98 1.71 -0.89
N TRP A 94 -4.51 0.51 -0.61
CA TRP A 94 -4.26 -0.70 -1.39
C TRP A 94 -4.75 -0.56 -2.83
N ALA A 95 -5.95 -0.01 -3.05
CA ALA A 95 -6.51 0.20 -4.38
C ALA A 95 -5.65 1.15 -5.22
N ILE A 96 -5.11 2.22 -4.62
CA ILE A 96 -4.15 3.11 -5.26
C ILE A 96 -2.89 2.33 -5.66
N ALA A 97 -2.30 1.55 -4.75
CA ALA A 97 -1.11 0.75 -5.01
C ALA A 97 -1.34 -0.24 -6.16
N HIS A 98 -2.43 -1.01 -6.06
CA HIS A 98 -2.85 -2.00 -7.04
C HIS A 98 -3.07 -1.38 -8.41
N GLY A 99 -3.84 -0.29 -8.49
CA GLY A 99 -4.14 0.37 -9.76
C GLY A 99 -2.89 0.91 -10.46
N VAL A 100 -2.03 1.63 -9.73
CA VAL A 100 -0.81 2.21 -10.32
C VAL A 100 0.16 1.11 -10.76
N VAL A 101 0.40 0.08 -9.94
CA VAL A 101 1.38 -0.95 -10.30
C VAL A 101 0.89 -1.92 -11.36
N SER A 102 -0.41 -2.24 -11.40
CA SER A 102 -0.97 -3.07 -12.46
C SER A 102 -0.82 -2.42 -13.84
N LEU A 103 -0.90 -1.08 -13.92
CA LEU A 103 -0.66 -0.32 -15.15
C LEU A 103 0.81 -0.26 -15.57
N VAL A 104 1.75 -0.56 -14.67
CA VAL A 104 3.20 -0.44 -14.90
C VAL A 104 3.89 -1.80 -15.02
N ALA A 105 3.71 -2.70 -14.05
CA ALA A 105 4.44 -3.97 -13.99
C ALA A 105 4.05 -4.94 -15.11
N ASN A 106 2.76 -4.99 -15.44
CA ASN A 106 2.21 -5.84 -16.50
C ASN A 106 1.34 -5.05 -17.48
N GLY A 107 1.39 -3.72 -17.41
CA GLY A 107 0.49 -2.81 -18.11
C GLY A 107 1.21 -1.93 -19.14
N PRO A 108 0.46 -1.03 -19.80
CA PRO A 108 0.96 -0.26 -20.94
C PRO A 108 1.75 1.00 -20.55
N LEU A 109 1.79 1.37 -19.26
CA LEU A 109 2.33 2.66 -18.82
C LEU A 109 3.81 2.59 -18.42
N PRO A 110 4.59 3.66 -18.65
CA PRO A 110 6.00 3.67 -18.29
C PRO A 110 6.19 3.72 -16.77
N ARG A 111 7.36 3.28 -16.30
CA ARG A 111 7.72 3.23 -14.88
C ARG A 111 7.55 4.55 -14.12
N GLY A 112 7.76 5.69 -14.77
CA GLY A 112 7.55 7.02 -14.18
C GLY A 112 6.13 7.29 -13.70
N THR A 113 5.13 6.52 -14.17
CA THR A 113 3.74 6.58 -13.68
C THR A 113 3.62 6.31 -12.18
N LEU A 114 4.56 5.54 -11.60
CA LEU A 114 4.59 5.26 -10.17
C LEU A 114 4.70 6.54 -9.33
N ASP A 115 5.32 7.61 -9.86
CA ASP A 115 5.49 8.88 -9.13
C ASP A 115 4.14 9.53 -8.75
N HIS A 116 3.06 9.21 -9.48
CA HIS A 116 1.71 9.68 -9.16
C HIS A 116 1.17 9.09 -7.85
N GLY A 117 1.64 7.91 -7.42
CA GLY A 117 1.15 7.25 -6.22
C GLY A 117 1.35 8.08 -4.95
N ALA A 118 2.48 8.80 -4.84
CA ALA A 118 2.71 9.73 -3.74
C ALA A 118 1.68 10.88 -3.70
N ALA A 119 1.34 11.44 -4.87
CA ALA A 119 0.35 12.51 -4.95
C ALA A 119 -1.06 11.99 -4.59
N LEU A 120 -1.42 10.81 -5.09
CA LEU A 120 -2.71 10.16 -4.80
C LEU A 120 -2.87 9.83 -3.30
N LEU A 121 -1.84 9.26 -2.68
CA LEU A 121 -1.86 9.00 -1.23
C LEU A 121 -1.93 10.29 -0.42
N THR A 122 -1.20 11.34 -0.83
CA THR A 122 -1.28 12.65 -0.14
C THR A 122 -2.71 13.20 -0.20
N ALA A 123 -3.35 13.14 -1.37
CA ALA A 123 -4.73 13.59 -1.53
C ALA A 123 -5.71 12.77 -0.68
N LEU A 124 -5.54 11.44 -0.64
CA LEU A 124 -6.35 10.55 0.19
C LEU A 124 -6.19 10.86 1.68
N PHE A 125 -4.97 10.98 2.20
CA PHE A 125 -4.73 11.23 3.62
C PHE A 125 -5.21 12.60 4.07
N VAL A 126 -5.09 13.62 3.20
CA VAL A 126 -5.65 14.96 3.46
C VAL A 126 -7.18 14.93 3.46
N SER A 127 -7.81 14.18 2.55
CA SER A 127 -9.28 14.11 2.50
C SER A 127 -9.90 13.46 3.75
N VAL A 128 -9.15 12.59 4.43
CA VAL A 128 -9.55 11.96 5.70
C VAL A 128 -9.05 12.68 6.96
N GLY A 129 -8.40 13.84 6.81
CA GLY A 129 -8.15 14.77 7.91
C GLY A 129 -6.69 15.13 8.21
N ASP A 130 -5.69 14.56 7.52
CA ASP A 130 -4.29 14.94 7.78
C ASP A 130 -3.98 16.36 7.29
N GLN A 131 -3.05 17.01 7.99
CA GLN A 131 -2.61 18.37 7.68
C GLN A 131 -1.78 18.38 6.37
N PRO A 132 -2.15 19.14 5.31
CA PRO A 132 -1.56 19.02 3.98
C PRO A 132 -0.02 19.08 3.94
N ARG A 133 0.59 20.06 4.62
CA ARG A 133 2.05 20.21 4.66
C ARG A 133 2.74 19.09 5.42
N ARG A 134 2.12 18.57 6.47
CA ARG A 134 2.66 17.46 7.28
C ARG A 134 2.54 16.15 6.51
N CYS A 135 1.36 15.90 5.95
CA CYS A 135 1.05 14.76 5.09
C CYS A 135 2.06 14.62 3.96
N HIS A 136 2.26 15.68 3.17
CA HIS A 136 3.20 15.66 2.04
C HIS A 136 4.63 15.27 2.47
N ARG A 137 5.10 15.76 3.64
CA ARG A 137 6.43 15.37 4.17
C ARG A 137 6.47 13.90 4.59
N SER A 138 5.44 13.41 5.27
CA SER A 138 5.32 12.01 5.70
C SER A 138 5.30 11.07 4.50
N VAL A 139 4.45 11.36 3.52
CA VAL A 139 4.34 10.59 2.27
C VAL A 139 5.66 10.58 1.53
N ARG A 140 6.29 11.74 1.29
CA ARG A 140 7.60 11.80 0.62
C ARG A 140 8.69 10.98 1.34
N ARG A 141 8.64 10.89 2.67
CA ARG A 141 9.60 10.09 3.45
C ARG A 141 9.34 8.59 3.37
N GLY A 142 8.09 8.19 3.20
CA GLY A 142 7.67 6.80 3.06
C GLY A 142 7.75 6.28 1.62
N TRP A 143 7.62 7.18 0.63
CA TRP A 143 7.63 6.82 -0.79
C TRP A 143 9.03 6.46 -1.28
N ARG A 144 9.34 5.16 -1.34
CA ARG A 144 10.64 4.63 -1.77
C ARG A 144 10.44 3.47 -2.73
N LEU A 145 10.57 3.74 -4.02
CA LEU A 145 10.49 2.72 -5.05
C LEU A 145 11.86 2.04 -5.24
N PRO A 146 11.93 0.71 -5.42
CA PRO A 146 13.18 0.05 -5.82
C PRO A 146 13.63 0.57 -7.18
N ALA A 147 14.95 0.58 -7.39
CA ALA A 147 15.64 1.19 -8.53
C ALA A 147 15.33 0.55 -9.89
#